data_AF-K4FXX6-F1
#
_entry.id   AF-K4FXX6-F1
#
_cell.length_a   1.000
_cell.length_b   1.000
_cell.length_c   1.000
_cell.angle_alpha   90.00
_cell.angle_beta   90.00
_cell.angle_gamma   90.00
#
_symmetry.space_group_name_H-M   'P 1'
#
loop_
_entity.id
_entity.type
_entity.pdbx_description
1 polymer ?
#
loop_
_entity_poly.entity_id
_entity_poly.type
_entity_poly.pdbx_seq_one_letter_code
_entity_poly.pdbx_strand_id
1 'polypeptide(L)'
;MDSNYRPFTLPPPLRPSAAKAERNQQKESERMANNDKSAAAVRPFVGEIRNGLKPSMRITIIGIVHSQPKSFVVSLINNSSDPDTDIGLHLTVSFQDRSVIRNAKVSGEWGKEERILPYFPFTPSQDFKMEILCEHQQFRVQVDGQQVFDFTHRIKQLQKLTSLKIVGDVCLTKVV
;
A
#
# COMPACT_ATOMS: atom_id res chain seq x y z
N MET A 1 82.96 44.52 -14.56
CA MET A 1 82.53 43.12 -14.40
C MET A 1 81.50 43.13 -13.29
N ASP A 2 80.21 43.12 -13.62
CA ASP A 2 79.15 42.97 -12.63
C ASP A 2 78.20 41.88 -13.08
N SER A 3 78.34 40.73 -12.42
CA SER A 3 77.56 39.52 -12.60
C SER A 3 76.39 39.54 -11.62
N ASN A 4 75.18 39.80 -12.11
CA ASN A 4 73.95 39.52 -11.37
C ASN A 4 72.83 39.07 -12.32
N TYR A 5 72.96 37.84 -12.83
CA TYR A 5 71.82 37.09 -13.38
C TYR A 5 71.26 36.18 -12.29
N ARG A 6 70.05 36.48 -11.81
CA ARG A 6 69.24 35.54 -11.01
C ARG A 6 68.31 34.78 -11.97
N PRO A 7 68.26 33.44 -11.95
CA PRO A 7 67.35 32.69 -12.81
C PRO A 7 65.91 32.83 -12.31
N PHE A 8 64.98 33.04 -13.24
CA PHE A 8 63.54 33.02 -12.97
C PHE A 8 63.09 31.57 -12.71
N THR A 9 62.64 31.29 -11.48
CA THR A 9 61.96 30.04 -11.13
C THR A 9 60.46 30.16 -11.41
N LEU A 10 59.93 29.25 -12.23
CA LEU A 10 58.49 29.16 -12.50
C LEU A 10 57.74 28.59 -11.28
N PRO A 11 56.53 29.10 -10.97
CA PRO A 11 55.72 28.56 -9.89
C PRO A 11 55.20 27.15 -10.23
N PRO A 12 54.99 26.28 -9.23
CA PRO A 12 54.47 24.94 -9.45
C PRO A 12 53.00 24.98 -9.94
N PRO A 13 52.55 23.97 -10.71
CA PRO A 13 51.17 23.90 -11.17
C PRO A 13 50.21 23.77 -10.00
N LEU A 14 49.12 24.56 -10.04
CA LEU A 14 48.03 24.51 -9.08
C LEU A 14 47.42 23.10 -9.05
N ARG A 15 47.48 22.43 -7.89
CA ARG A 15 46.78 21.17 -7.67
C ARG A 15 45.28 21.37 -7.87
N PRO A 16 44.57 20.48 -8.58
CA PRO A 16 43.12 20.51 -8.59
C PRO A 16 42.60 20.35 -7.15
N SER A 17 41.77 21.29 -6.72
CA SER A 17 41.18 21.30 -5.38
C SER A 17 40.28 20.07 -5.18
N ALA A 18 40.63 19.21 -4.21
CA ALA A 18 39.85 18.04 -3.78
C ALA A 18 38.40 18.39 -3.37
N ALA A 19 38.15 19.64 -2.99
CA ALA A 19 36.84 20.11 -2.53
C ALA A 19 35.73 20.03 -3.60
N LYS A 20 36.08 19.97 -4.90
CA LYS A 20 35.06 19.82 -5.97
C LYS A 20 34.58 18.38 -6.15
N ALA A 21 35.44 17.39 -5.88
CA ALA A 21 35.10 15.98 -6.03
C ALA A 21 34.21 15.49 -4.87
N GLU A 22 34.53 15.90 -3.64
CA GLU A 22 33.75 15.57 -2.43
C GLU A 22 32.34 16.18 -2.49
N ARG A 23 32.21 17.41 -3.00
CA ARG A 23 30.90 18.08 -3.12
C ARG A 23 29.96 17.43 -4.14
N ASN A 24 30.50 16.79 -5.18
CA ASN A 24 29.70 16.02 -6.13
C ASN A 24 29.30 14.65 -5.59
N GLN A 25 30.17 13.97 -4.84
CA GLN A 25 29.82 12.73 -4.15
C GLN A 25 28.77 12.95 -3.04
N GLN A 26 28.83 14.08 -2.33
CA GLN A 26 27.82 14.47 -1.34
C GLN A 26 26.45 14.74 -1.98
N LYS A 27 26.43 15.41 -3.15
CA LYS A 27 25.18 15.66 -3.90
C LYS A 27 24.58 14.39 -4.50
N GLU A 28 25.40 13.41 -4.86
CA GLU A 28 24.95 12.15 -5.44
C GLU A 28 24.44 11.19 -4.36
N SER A 29 25.08 11.16 -3.18
CA SER A 29 24.58 10.42 -2.00
C SER A 29 23.30 11.05 -1.43
N GLU A 30 23.16 12.39 -1.45
CA GLU A 30 21.90 13.08 -1.10
C GLU A 30 20.77 12.78 -2.11
N ARG A 31 21.08 12.63 -3.40
CA ARG A 31 20.11 12.22 -4.44
C ARG A 31 19.67 10.76 -4.26
N MET A 32 20.58 9.88 -3.86
CA MET A 32 20.26 8.48 -3.56
C MET A 32 19.47 8.32 -2.25
N ALA A 33 19.76 9.16 -1.23
CA ALA A 33 19.03 9.15 0.04
C ALA A 33 17.65 9.82 -0.02
N ASN A 34 17.43 10.74 -0.96
CA ASN A 34 16.11 11.38 -1.14
C ASN A 34 15.10 10.52 -1.93
N ASN A 35 15.56 9.48 -2.64
CA ASN A 35 14.64 8.57 -3.32
C ASN A 35 14.02 7.52 -2.39
N ASP A 36 14.49 7.45 -1.13
CA ASP A 36 13.96 6.56 -0.09
C ASP A 36 13.02 7.27 0.91
N LYS A 37 12.67 8.54 0.63
CA LYS A 37 11.76 9.37 1.45
C LYS A 37 10.34 9.49 0.89
N SER A 38 9.84 8.46 0.21
CA SER A 38 8.42 8.35 -0.15
C SER A 38 7.77 7.06 0.38
N ALA A 39 8.27 6.50 1.48
CA ALA A 39 7.47 5.66 2.36
C ALA A 39 6.99 6.52 3.54
N ALA A 40 6.30 7.63 3.26
CA ALA A 40 5.42 8.20 4.28
C ALA A 40 4.45 7.07 4.64
N ALA A 41 4.59 6.53 5.85
CA ALA A 41 3.74 5.44 6.33
C ALA A 41 2.29 5.88 6.17
N VAL A 42 1.64 5.41 5.09
CA VAL A 42 0.25 5.73 4.79
C VAL A 42 -0.53 5.21 5.98
N ARG A 43 -1.13 6.13 6.75
CA ARG A 43 -1.89 5.75 7.93
C ARG A 43 -3.00 4.81 7.48
N PRO A 44 -3.21 3.68 8.19
CA PRO A 44 -4.30 2.78 7.88
C PRO A 44 -5.62 3.54 8.03
N PHE A 45 -6.48 3.45 7.01
CA PHE A 45 -7.85 3.90 7.14
C PHE A 45 -8.62 2.90 7.99
N VAL A 46 -9.40 3.41 8.94
CA VAL A 46 -10.32 2.61 9.76
C VAL A 46 -11.68 3.32 9.75
N GLY A 47 -12.66 2.69 9.13
CA GLY A 47 -14.05 3.15 9.11
C GLY A 47 -14.92 2.30 10.04
N GLU A 48 -15.82 2.96 10.76
CA GLU A 48 -16.79 2.28 11.64
C GLU A 48 -18.04 1.87 10.85
N ILE A 49 -18.50 0.64 11.08
CA ILE A 49 -19.74 0.08 10.57
C ILE A 49 -20.73 0.03 11.74
N ARG A 50 -21.54 1.08 11.87
CA ARG A 50 -22.47 1.22 13.01
C ARG A 50 -23.44 0.05 13.07
N ASN A 51 -23.51 -0.59 14.23
CA ASN A 51 -24.30 -1.80 14.48
C ASN A 51 -23.85 -3.05 13.68
N GLY A 52 -22.63 -3.03 13.13
CA GLY A 52 -22.05 -4.13 12.39
C GLY A 52 -22.69 -4.41 11.03
N LEU A 53 -22.21 -5.46 10.37
CA LEU A 53 -22.69 -5.84 9.05
C LEU A 53 -24.03 -6.59 9.09
N LYS A 54 -24.87 -6.29 8.10
CA LYS A 54 -26.18 -6.91 7.89
C LYS A 54 -26.29 -7.39 6.44
N PRO A 55 -27.06 -8.45 6.19
CA PRO A 55 -27.43 -8.81 4.82
C PRO A 55 -28.02 -7.61 4.07
N SER A 56 -27.74 -7.54 2.78
CA SER A 56 -28.08 -6.45 1.86
C SER A 56 -27.31 -5.15 2.07
N MET A 57 -26.44 -5.03 3.09
CA MET A 57 -25.51 -3.91 3.18
C MET A 57 -24.46 -3.96 2.07
N ARG A 58 -24.10 -2.78 1.58
CA ARG A 58 -23.04 -2.60 0.61
C ARG A 58 -22.04 -1.60 1.14
N ILE A 59 -20.77 -1.97 1.11
CA ILE A 59 -19.65 -1.06 1.36
C ILE A 59 -19.07 -0.68 0.00
N THR A 60 -18.93 0.61 -0.25
CA THR A 60 -18.32 1.15 -1.48
C THR A 60 -17.03 1.85 -1.13
N ILE A 61 -15.93 1.41 -1.73
CA ILE A 61 -14.58 1.95 -1.60
C ILE A 61 -14.17 2.52 -2.95
N ILE A 62 -13.92 3.81 -3.01
CA ILE A 62 -13.41 4.52 -4.19
C ILE A 62 -12.04 5.08 -3.84
N GLY A 63 -11.06 4.79 -4.68
CA GLY A 63 -9.71 5.28 -4.49
C GLY A 63 -8.89 5.23 -5.78
N ILE A 64 -7.65 5.67 -5.67
CA ILE A 64 -6.67 5.67 -6.75
C ILE A 64 -5.51 4.78 -6.31
N VAL A 65 -5.11 3.84 -7.17
CA VAL A 65 -3.91 3.02 -6.95
C VAL A 65 -2.68 3.89 -7.14
N HIS A 66 -1.68 3.76 -6.25
CA HIS A 66 -0.42 4.48 -6.41
C HIS A 66 0.29 4.13 -7.73
N SER A 67 1.28 4.96 -8.11
CA SER A 67 2.01 4.79 -9.37
C SER A 67 2.96 3.59 -9.37
N GLN A 68 3.51 3.22 -8.22
CA GLN A 68 4.37 2.04 -8.03
C GLN A 68 3.85 1.17 -6.86
N PRO A 69 2.67 0.54 -7.01
CA PRO A 69 2.04 -0.18 -5.93
C PRO A 69 2.71 -1.55 -5.73
N LYS A 70 2.96 -1.93 -4.48
CA LYS A 70 3.37 -3.28 -4.10
C LYS A 70 2.13 -4.09 -3.72
N SER A 71 1.38 -3.58 -2.74
CA SER A 71 0.16 -4.24 -2.27
C SER A 71 -0.75 -3.29 -1.50
N PHE A 72 -2.01 -3.67 -1.40
CA PHE A 72 -2.92 -3.12 -0.39
C PHE A 72 -3.81 -4.22 0.18
N VAL A 73 -4.37 -3.93 1.34
CA VAL A 73 -5.17 -4.83 2.14
C VAL A 73 -6.49 -4.17 2.49
N VAL A 74 -7.58 -4.91 2.34
CA VAL A 74 -8.93 -4.55 2.79
C VAL A 74 -9.39 -5.60 3.78
N SER A 75 -9.83 -5.18 4.97
CA SER A 75 -10.25 -6.09 6.03
C SER A 75 -11.56 -5.67 6.69
N LEU A 76 -12.48 -6.62 6.87
CA LEU A 76 -13.66 -6.48 7.70
C LEU A 76 -13.38 -7.15 9.05
N ILE A 77 -13.26 -6.34 10.10
CA ILE A 77 -12.78 -6.78 11.41
C ILE A 77 -13.86 -6.57 12.49
N ASN A 78 -13.80 -7.40 13.53
CA ASN A 78 -14.78 -7.37 14.60
C ASN A 78 -14.63 -6.14 15.50
N ASN A 79 -13.41 -5.89 16.01
CA ASN A 79 -13.10 -4.74 16.86
C ASN A 79 -11.76 -4.11 16.45
N SER A 80 -11.78 -2.85 16.01
CA SER A 80 -10.56 -2.14 15.60
C SER A 80 -9.59 -1.82 16.74
N SER A 81 -10.02 -1.89 17.99
CA SER A 81 -9.17 -1.65 19.17
C SER A 81 -8.37 -2.89 19.60
N ASP A 82 -8.75 -4.07 19.12
CA ASP A 82 -8.12 -5.34 19.45
C ASP A 82 -7.25 -5.82 18.27
N PRO A 83 -5.92 -5.89 18.42
CA PRO A 83 -5.02 -6.34 17.35
C PRO A 83 -5.24 -7.81 16.96
N ASP A 84 -5.78 -8.63 17.88
CA ASP A 84 -6.03 -10.04 17.66
C ASP A 84 -7.47 -10.37 17.28
N THR A 85 -8.25 -9.33 16.98
CA THR A 85 -9.66 -9.46 16.63
C THR A 85 -9.91 -10.39 15.43
N ASP A 86 -11.07 -11.02 15.44
CA ASP A 86 -11.56 -11.82 14.31
C ASP A 86 -11.71 -10.97 13.04
N ILE A 87 -11.40 -11.58 11.91
CA ILE A 87 -11.47 -10.95 10.59
C ILE A 87 -12.41 -11.77 9.72
N GLY A 88 -13.56 -11.20 9.36
CA GLY A 88 -14.59 -11.87 8.56
C GLY A 88 -14.23 -11.97 7.07
N LEU A 89 -13.48 -11.00 6.57
CA LEU A 89 -12.91 -10.98 5.23
C LEU A 89 -11.59 -10.22 5.28
N HIS A 90 -10.50 -10.88 4.89
CA HIS A 90 -9.18 -10.29 4.70
C HIS A 90 -8.81 -10.47 3.23
N LEU A 91 -8.60 -9.35 2.54
CA LEU A 91 -8.28 -9.32 1.13
C LEU A 91 -6.91 -8.66 0.95
N THR A 92 -5.96 -9.40 0.40
CA THR A 92 -4.62 -8.91 0.07
C THR A 92 -4.46 -8.86 -1.44
N VAL A 93 -4.28 -7.66 -1.98
CA VAL A 93 -4.01 -7.41 -3.39
C VAL A 93 -2.51 -7.29 -3.59
N SER A 94 -1.91 -8.21 -4.34
CA SER A 94 -0.49 -8.15 -4.74
C SER A 94 -0.40 -7.72 -6.20
N PHE A 95 0.26 -6.59 -6.46
CA PHE A 95 0.52 -6.12 -7.83
C PHE A 95 1.68 -6.86 -8.47
N GLN A 96 2.64 -7.33 -7.67
CA GLN A 96 3.76 -8.13 -8.13
C GLN A 96 3.30 -9.46 -8.72
N ASP A 97 2.41 -10.18 -8.01
CA ASP A 97 1.90 -11.48 -8.45
C ASP A 97 0.60 -11.35 -9.27
N ARG A 98 0.09 -10.13 -9.42
CA ARG A 98 -1.24 -9.82 -9.98
C ARG A 98 -2.31 -10.75 -9.41
N SER A 99 -2.35 -10.86 -8.08
CA SER A 99 -3.23 -11.79 -7.37
C SER A 99 -4.02 -11.10 -6.26
N VAL A 100 -5.15 -11.70 -5.90
CA VAL A 100 -5.98 -11.30 -4.77
C VAL A 100 -6.22 -12.52 -3.90
N ILE A 101 -5.58 -12.53 -2.74
CA ILE A 101 -5.70 -13.59 -1.74
C ILE A 101 -6.79 -13.20 -0.76
N ARG A 102 -7.78 -14.07 -0.58
CA ARG A 102 -8.86 -13.88 0.40
C ARG A 102 -8.76 -14.92 1.50
N ASN A 103 -8.96 -14.48 2.73
CA ASN A 103 -9.03 -15.37 3.89
C ASN A 103 -9.92 -14.77 4.99
N ALA A 104 -10.11 -15.51 6.08
CA ALA A 104 -10.72 -15.03 7.31
C ALA A 104 -9.90 -15.56 8.51
N LYS A 105 -9.88 -14.79 9.60
CA LYS A 105 -9.31 -15.18 10.89
C LYS A 105 -10.45 -15.38 11.87
N VAL A 106 -10.60 -16.58 12.42
CA VAL A 106 -11.69 -16.94 13.35
C VAL A 106 -11.08 -17.58 14.58
N SER A 107 -11.36 -17.01 15.76
CA SER A 107 -10.82 -17.46 17.04
C SER A 107 -9.29 -17.51 17.05
N GLY A 108 -8.64 -16.50 16.46
CA GLY A 108 -7.17 -16.43 16.38
C GLY A 108 -6.55 -17.13 15.17
N GLU A 109 -7.28 -18.02 14.50
CA GLU A 109 -6.72 -18.90 13.46
C GLU A 109 -7.10 -18.48 12.05
N TRP A 110 -6.13 -18.49 11.13
CA TRP A 110 -6.38 -18.27 9.72
C TRP A 110 -6.96 -19.51 9.06
N GLY A 111 -8.00 -19.32 8.25
CA GLY A 111 -8.57 -20.40 7.46
C GLY A 111 -7.80 -20.69 6.17
N LYS A 112 -8.43 -21.47 5.27
CA LYS A 112 -7.91 -21.76 3.94
C LYS A 112 -7.90 -20.51 3.05
N GLU A 113 -6.81 -20.25 2.34
CA GLU A 113 -6.74 -19.13 1.40
C GLU A 113 -7.47 -19.43 0.09
N GLU A 114 -8.08 -18.38 -0.48
CA GLU A 114 -8.72 -18.42 -1.80
C GLU A 114 -8.00 -17.43 -2.74
N ARG A 115 -7.47 -17.96 -3.84
CA ARG A 115 -6.63 -17.20 -4.80
C ARG A 115 -7.19 -17.12 -6.21
N ILE A 116 -8.18 -17.96 -6.53
CA ILE A 116 -8.73 -18.07 -7.88
C ILE A 116 -9.53 -16.81 -8.20
N LEU A 117 -9.22 -16.19 -9.34
CA LEU A 117 -9.89 -15.00 -9.87
C LEU A 117 -10.05 -15.17 -11.39
N PRO A 118 -11.11 -14.60 -11.99
CA PRO A 118 -11.27 -14.57 -13.43
C PRO A 118 -10.26 -13.62 -14.11
N TYR A 119 -9.91 -12.52 -13.45
CA TYR A 119 -8.93 -11.52 -13.89
C TYR A 119 -8.44 -10.68 -12.70
N PHE A 120 -7.33 -9.96 -12.87
CA PHE A 120 -6.83 -8.99 -11.88
C PHE A 120 -7.41 -7.59 -12.19
N PRO A 121 -8.21 -6.99 -11.30
CA PRO A 121 -9.03 -5.83 -11.62
C PRO A 121 -8.37 -4.46 -11.34
N PHE A 122 -7.09 -4.42 -10.95
CA PHE A 122 -6.43 -3.16 -10.54
C PHE A 122 -5.31 -2.77 -11.50
N THR A 123 -5.17 -1.46 -11.74
CA THR A 123 -4.12 -0.87 -12.58
C THR A 123 -3.42 0.26 -11.83
N PRO A 124 -2.08 0.33 -11.82
CA PRO A 124 -1.33 1.45 -11.23
C PRO A 124 -1.78 2.81 -11.80
N SER A 125 -1.82 3.83 -10.95
CA SER A 125 -2.27 5.20 -11.29
C SER A 125 -3.72 5.33 -11.80
N GLN A 126 -4.54 4.29 -11.74
CA GLN A 126 -5.96 4.36 -12.10
C GLN A 126 -6.86 4.42 -10.87
N ASP A 127 -8.01 5.04 -11.03
CA ASP A 127 -9.10 4.95 -10.09
C ASP A 127 -9.73 3.56 -10.11
N PHE A 128 -10.31 3.17 -8.98
CA PHE A 128 -11.10 1.96 -8.85
C PHE A 128 -12.30 2.22 -7.95
N LYS A 129 -13.40 1.52 -8.23
CA LYS A 129 -14.56 1.43 -7.36
C LYS A 129 -14.76 -0.04 -6.96
N MET A 130 -14.37 -0.38 -5.74
CA MET A 130 -14.65 -1.67 -5.13
C MET A 130 -15.97 -1.61 -4.36
N GLU A 131 -16.86 -2.57 -4.60
CA GLU A 131 -18.09 -2.73 -3.84
C GLU A 131 -18.12 -4.12 -3.20
N ILE A 132 -18.30 -4.15 -1.88
CA ILE A 132 -18.45 -5.38 -1.09
C ILE A 132 -19.93 -5.46 -0.69
N LEU A 133 -20.66 -6.36 -1.33
CA LEU A 133 -22.05 -6.66 -0.99
C LEU A 133 -22.10 -7.79 0.03
N CYS A 134 -22.71 -7.52 1.18
CA CYS A 134 -22.96 -8.52 2.20
C CYS A 134 -24.26 -9.27 1.87
N GLU A 135 -24.17 -10.48 1.35
CA GLU A 135 -25.32 -11.36 1.15
C GLU A 135 -25.57 -12.23 2.39
N HIS A 136 -26.64 -13.02 2.38
CA HIS A 136 -26.98 -13.90 3.50
C HIS A 136 -25.92 -14.99 3.77
N GLN A 137 -25.26 -15.50 2.73
CA GLN A 137 -24.32 -16.63 2.85
C GLN A 137 -22.86 -16.28 2.56
N GLN A 138 -22.62 -15.15 1.88
CA GLN A 138 -21.31 -14.78 1.35
C GLN A 138 -21.16 -13.27 1.17
N PHE A 139 -19.93 -12.82 0.96
CA PHE A 139 -19.63 -11.52 0.39
C PHE A 139 -19.50 -11.66 -1.13
N ARG A 140 -20.17 -10.77 -1.88
CA ARG A 140 -19.93 -10.61 -3.31
C ARG A 140 -19.11 -9.35 -3.52
N VAL A 141 -17.96 -9.48 -4.20
CA VAL A 141 -17.07 -8.36 -4.46
C VAL A 141 -17.01 -8.07 -5.96
N GLN A 142 -17.24 -6.81 -6.29
CA GLN A 142 -17.13 -6.28 -7.65
C GLN A 142 -16.18 -5.09 -7.68
N VAL A 143 -15.48 -4.92 -8.79
CA VAL A 143 -14.61 -3.77 -9.06
C VAL A 143 -15.07 -3.16 -10.38
N ASP A 144 -15.30 -1.85 -10.39
CA ASP A 144 -15.77 -1.09 -11.55
C ASP A 144 -17.03 -1.67 -12.22
N GLY A 145 -17.92 -2.21 -11.39
CA GLY A 145 -19.19 -2.81 -11.80
C GLY A 145 -19.09 -4.24 -12.32
N GLN A 146 -17.89 -4.83 -12.37
CA GLN A 146 -17.70 -6.23 -12.77
C GLN A 146 -17.44 -7.10 -11.54
N GLN A 147 -18.16 -8.21 -11.42
CA GLN A 147 -17.95 -9.17 -10.35
C GLN A 147 -16.58 -9.83 -10.48
N VAL A 148 -15.83 -9.88 -9.39
CA VAL A 148 -14.48 -10.45 -9.35
C VAL A 148 -14.49 -11.79 -8.63
N PHE A 149 -15.11 -11.87 -7.45
CA PHE A 149 -15.22 -13.11 -6.69
C PHE A 149 -16.35 -13.05 -5.67
N ASP A 150 -16.76 -14.23 -5.20
CA ASP A 150 -17.58 -14.41 -4.00
C ASP A 150 -16.72 -15.04 -2.89
N PHE A 151 -17.05 -14.76 -1.63
CA PHE A 151 -16.37 -15.31 -0.45
C PHE A 151 -17.39 -15.72 0.61
N THR A 152 -17.51 -17.03 0.86
CA THR A 152 -18.48 -17.58 1.81
C THR A 152 -18.20 -17.14 3.25
N HIS A 153 -19.24 -16.75 3.98
CA HIS A 153 -19.12 -16.28 5.37
C HIS A 153 -18.56 -17.37 6.28
N ARG A 154 -17.36 -17.14 6.81
CA ARG A 154 -16.74 -17.98 7.85
C ARG A 154 -17.17 -17.56 9.25
N ILE A 155 -17.45 -16.27 9.46
CA ILE A 155 -18.09 -15.75 10.67
C ILE A 155 -19.59 -15.58 10.39
N LYS A 156 -20.44 -16.33 11.10
CA LYS A 156 -21.90 -16.28 10.90
C LYS A 156 -22.57 -15.07 11.57
N GLN A 157 -21.99 -14.56 12.63
CA GLN A 157 -22.51 -13.41 13.38
C GLN A 157 -22.01 -12.10 12.74
N LEU A 158 -22.56 -11.74 11.58
CA LEU A 158 -22.12 -10.57 10.79
C LEU A 158 -22.14 -9.24 11.56
N GLN A 159 -23.05 -9.10 12.54
CA GLN A 159 -23.14 -7.92 13.40
C GLN A 159 -21.88 -7.67 14.23
N LYS A 160 -21.03 -8.71 14.40
CA LYS A 160 -19.73 -8.56 15.06
C LYS A 160 -18.75 -7.78 14.19
N LEU A 161 -18.87 -7.79 12.87
CA LEU A 161 -17.96 -7.07 11.98
C LEU A 161 -18.31 -5.58 11.98
N THR A 162 -17.66 -4.82 12.87
CA THR A 162 -17.97 -3.40 13.11
C THR A 162 -16.98 -2.42 12.50
N SER A 163 -15.92 -2.89 11.84
CA SER A 163 -14.90 -1.99 11.30
C SER A 163 -14.37 -2.45 9.95
N LEU A 164 -14.18 -1.49 9.05
CA LEU A 164 -13.47 -1.64 7.78
C LEU A 164 -12.08 -1.05 7.92
N LYS A 165 -11.04 -1.84 7.69
CA LYS A 165 -9.65 -1.40 7.72
C LYS A 165 -9.03 -1.52 6.32
N ILE A 166 -8.40 -0.46 5.86
CA ILE A 166 -7.71 -0.42 4.56
C ILE A 166 -6.28 0.09 4.76
N VAL A 167 -5.30 -0.63 4.23
CA VAL A 167 -3.86 -0.34 4.40
C VAL A 167 -3.11 -0.61 3.11
N GLY A 168 -2.09 0.18 2.79
CA GLY A 168 -1.17 -0.08 1.68
C GLY A 168 -1.19 1.00 0.61
N ASP A 169 -0.83 0.61 -0.62
CA ASP A 169 -0.50 1.53 -1.71
C ASP A 169 -1.72 2.07 -2.49
N VAL A 170 -2.68 2.64 -1.76
CA VAL A 170 -3.90 3.24 -2.30
C VAL A 170 -4.24 4.57 -1.64
N CYS A 171 -4.71 5.52 -2.43
CA CYS A 171 -5.26 6.79 -1.95
C CYS A 171 -6.79 6.72 -1.96
N LEU A 172 -7.41 6.73 -0.78
CA LEU A 172 -8.87 6.66 -0.65
C LEU A 172 -9.51 8.01 -0.93
N THR A 173 -10.51 8.03 -1.80
CA THR A 173 -11.31 9.23 -2.12
C THR A 173 -12.64 9.20 -1.40
N LYS A 174 -13.30 8.04 -1.34
CA LYS A 174 -14.62 7.90 -0.71
C LYS A 174 -14.84 6.49 -0.18
N VAL A 175 -15.40 6.39 1.02
CA VAL A 175 -15.86 5.14 1.64
C VAL A 175 -17.27 5.37 2.17
N VAL A 176 -18.23 4.53 1.76
CA VAL A 176 -19.65 4.60 2.17
C VAL A 176 -20.18 3.22 2.51
#